data_AF-A0A932IB06-F1
#
_entry.id   AF-A0A932IB06-F1
#
_cell.length_a   1.000
_cell.length_b   1.000
_cell.length_c   1.000
_cell.angle_alpha   90.00
_cell.angle_beta   90.00
_cell.angle_gamma   90.00
#
_symmetry.space_group_name_H-M   'P 1'
#
loop_
_entity.id
_entity.type
_entity.pdbx_description
1 polymer ?
#
loop_
_entity_poly.entity_id
_entity_poly.type
_entity_poly.pdbx_seq_one_letter_code
_entity_poly.pdbx_strand_id
1 'polypeptide(L)'
;MGKQKNIRLIGTINNMTGYVMNGVGYIRSKSSLTAKRVKNSPEFKKTMEFARKLGEASTLASDLYQAVPEANKSIRLFRLITGQVIAGFKKGNTEEEVRKDVVRKIPSLVKQLKRGL
;
A
#
# COMPACT_ATOMS: atom_id res chain seq x y z
N MET A 1 39.83 -14.08 25.72
CA MET A 1 38.90 -13.32 24.85
C MET A 1 37.62 -14.12 24.69
N GLY A 2 36.51 -13.70 25.30
CA GLY A 2 35.23 -14.38 25.15
C GLY A 2 34.72 -14.24 23.71
N LYS A 3 34.39 -15.38 23.06
CA LYS A 3 33.78 -15.39 21.72
C LYS A 3 32.49 -14.58 21.77
N GLN A 4 32.41 -13.53 20.97
CA GLN A 4 31.21 -12.72 20.82
C GLN A 4 30.09 -13.65 20.30
N LYS A 5 28.99 -13.78 21.05
CA LYS A 5 27.79 -14.48 20.56
C LYS A 5 27.36 -13.79 19.26
N ASN A 6 26.98 -14.58 18.24
CA ASN A 6 26.43 -14.08 16.96
C ASN A 6 25.09 -13.37 17.18
N ILE A 7 25.12 -12.19 17.80
CA ILE A 7 23.95 -11.34 18.02
C ILE A 7 23.69 -10.64 16.70
N ARG A 8 22.64 -11.08 16.00
CA ARG A 8 22.16 -10.41 14.79
C ARG A 8 21.46 -9.12 15.22
N LEU A 9 22.07 -7.98 14.95
CA LEU A 9 21.42 -6.69 15.11
C LEU A 9 20.32 -6.56 14.04
N ILE A 10 19.05 -6.67 14.44
CA ILE A 10 17.90 -6.43 13.57
C ILE A 10 17.17 -5.20 14.10
N GLY A 11 17.06 -4.16 13.27
CA GLY A 11 16.51 -2.87 13.65
C GLY A 11 17.52 -1.74 13.51
N THR A 12 17.18 -0.56 14.04
CA THR A 12 18.00 0.64 13.91
C THR A 12 18.57 1.05 15.27
N ILE A 13 19.90 1.18 15.35
CA ILE A 13 20.61 1.76 16.49
C ILE A 13 21.43 2.94 15.98
N ASN A 14 21.20 4.11 16.56
CA ASN A 14 21.82 5.37 16.14
C ASN A 14 21.62 5.61 14.63
N ASN A 15 22.74 5.66 13.89
CA ASN A 15 22.77 5.85 12.44
C ASN A 15 23.00 4.54 11.66
N MET A 16 22.78 3.38 12.28
CA MET A 16 22.93 2.08 11.62
C MET A 16 21.63 1.29 11.67
N THR A 17 21.24 0.72 10.54
CA THR A 17 20.10 -0.19 10.43
C THR A 17 20.60 -1.56 9.98
N GLY A 18 20.42 -2.57 10.83
CA GLY A 18 20.68 -3.98 10.52
C GLY A 18 19.42 -4.67 10.00
N TYR A 19 19.55 -5.46 8.93
CA TYR A 19 18.46 -6.25 8.35
C TYR A 19 18.98 -7.55 7.72
N VAL A 20 18.08 -8.49 7.43
CA VAL A 20 18.41 -9.75 6.74
C VAL A 20 17.73 -9.76 5.38
N MET A 21 18.49 -10.06 4.32
CA MET A 21 17.98 -10.23 2.97
C MET A 21 18.57 -11.51 2.40
N ASN A 22 17.72 -12.40 1.88
CA ASN A 22 18.12 -13.72 1.36
C ASN A 22 18.98 -14.55 2.34
N GLY A 23 18.66 -14.49 3.64
CA GLY A 23 19.41 -15.20 4.69
C GLY A 23 20.74 -14.55 5.08
N VAL A 24 21.17 -13.49 4.40
CA VAL A 24 22.41 -12.74 4.67
C VAL A 24 22.10 -11.48 5.48
N GLY A 25 22.92 -11.21 6.50
CA GLY A 25 22.81 -10.01 7.33
C GLY A 25 23.52 -8.82 6.68
N TYR A 26 22.87 -7.67 6.66
CA TYR A 26 23.38 -6.41 6.13
C TYR A 26 23.28 -5.30 7.17
N ILE A 27 24.20 -4.35 7.12
CA ILE A 27 24.11 -3.09 7.85
C ILE A 27 24.15 -1.96 6.84
N ARG A 28 23.25 -0.99 6.98
CA ARG A 28 23.26 0.25 6.21
C ARG A 28 23.25 1.46 7.12
N SER A 29 23.76 2.58 6.63
CA SER A 29 23.53 3.86 7.28
C SER A 29 22.03 4.19 7.28
N LYS A 30 21.56 4.75 8.39
CA LYS A 30 20.20 5.28 8.52
C LYS A 30 20.03 6.38 7.46
N SER A 31 18.92 6.33 6.73
CA SER A 31 18.62 7.37 5.75
C SER A 31 18.23 8.67 6.46
N SER A 32 18.44 9.80 5.80
CA SER A 32 17.91 11.10 6.23
C SER A 32 16.40 11.25 5.99
N LEU A 33 15.74 10.19 5.51
CA LEU A 33 14.29 10.15 5.32
C LEU A 33 13.61 9.96 6.67
N THR A 34 12.84 10.96 7.08
CA THR A 34 11.96 10.89 8.24
C THR A 34 10.53 11.13 7.79
N ALA A 35 9.55 10.63 8.55
CA ALA A 35 8.14 10.90 8.26
C ALA A 35 7.85 12.41 8.20
N LYS A 36 8.47 13.20 9.09
CA LYS A 36 8.36 14.67 9.09
C LYS A 36 8.89 15.27 7.79
N ARG A 37 10.05 14.81 7.31
CA ARG A 37 10.64 15.28 6.04
C ARG A 37 9.75 14.93 4.85
N VAL A 38 9.31 13.67 4.75
CA VAL A 38 8.45 13.23 3.63
C VAL A 38 7.14 14.00 3.58
N LYS A 39 6.54 14.32 4.73
CA LYS A 39 5.26 15.05 4.79
C LYS A 39 5.37 16.53 4.45
N ASN A 40 6.50 17.16 4.77
CA ASN A 40 6.59 18.62 4.78
C ASN A 40 7.58 19.21 3.77
N SER A 41 8.56 18.44 3.28
CA SER A 41 9.60 18.98 2.41
C SER A 41 9.14 19.09 0.95
N PRO A 42 9.49 20.17 0.21
CA PRO A 42 9.01 20.41 -1.15
C PRO A 42 9.32 19.29 -2.14
N GLU A 43 10.46 18.60 -2.00
CA GLU A 43 10.86 17.52 -2.89
C GLU A 43 9.88 16.31 -2.85
N PHE A 44 9.11 16.16 -1.76
CA PHE A 44 8.11 15.09 -1.61
C PHE A 44 6.68 15.54 -1.92
N LYS A 45 6.47 16.79 -2.38
CA LYS A 45 5.13 17.33 -2.65
C LYS A 45 4.28 16.39 -3.53
N LYS A 46 4.82 15.94 -4.66
CA LYS A 46 4.11 14.99 -5.55
C LYS A 46 3.81 13.65 -4.88
N THR A 47 4.73 13.16 -4.04
CA THR A 47 4.51 11.91 -3.28
C THR A 47 3.31 12.07 -2.35
N MET A 48 3.24 13.19 -1.63
CA MET A 48 2.13 13.48 -0.73
C MET A 48 0.81 13.73 -1.46
N GLU A 49 0.84 14.36 -2.65
CA GLU A 49 -0.34 14.49 -3.52
C GLU A 49 -0.90 13.12 -3.93
N PHE A 50 -0.04 12.19 -4.37
CA PHE A 50 -0.47 10.82 -4.69
C PHE A 50 -0.95 10.05 -3.46
N ALA A 51 -0.29 10.22 -2.31
CA ALA A 51 -0.71 9.60 -1.07
C ALA A 51 -2.12 10.08 -0.65
N ARG A 52 -2.42 11.38 -0.83
CA ARG A 52 -3.77 11.92 -0.57
C ARG A 52 -4.82 11.30 -1.50
N LYS A 53 -4.54 11.27 -2.82
CA LYS A 53 -5.43 10.65 -3.81
C LYS A 53 -5.68 9.17 -3.53
N LEU A 54 -4.63 8.44 -3.11
CA LEU A 54 -4.76 7.06 -2.69
C LEU A 54 -5.62 6.92 -1.43
N GLY A 55 -5.46 7.82 -0.46
CA GLY A 55 -6.29 7.88 0.74
C GLY A 55 -7.78 8.06 0.40
N GLU A 56 -8.09 9.08 -0.40
CA GLU A 56 -9.45 9.36 -0.89
C GLU A 56 -10.06 8.14 -1.61
N ALA A 57 -9.30 7.52 -2.52
CA ALA A 57 -9.74 6.33 -3.24
C ALA A 57 -9.91 5.10 -2.34
N SER A 58 -9.07 4.95 -1.32
CA SER A 58 -9.12 3.82 -0.38
C SER A 58 -10.36 3.88 0.51
N THR A 59 -10.82 5.09 0.87
CA THR A 59 -12.07 5.29 1.61
C THR A 59 -13.25 4.75 0.81
N LEU A 60 -13.45 5.21 -0.43
CA LEU A 60 -14.54 4.72 -1.29
C LEU A 60 -14.39 3.20 -1.55
N ALA A 61 -13.17 2.72 -1.80
CA ALA A 61 -12.93 1.31 -2.01
C ALA A 61 -13.29 0.45 -0.79
N SER A 62 -13.05 0.95 0.42
CA SER A 62 -13.43 0.27 1.67
C SER A 62 -14.94 0.11 1.76
N ASP A 63 -15.71 1.18 1.50
CA ASP A 63 -17.17 1.14 1.53
C ASP A 63 -17.72 0.12 0.51
N LEU A 64 -17.19 0.14 -0.71
CA LEU A 64 -17.57 -0.80 -1.76
C LEU A 64 -17.20 -2.25 -1.41
N TYR A 65 -16.05 -2.45 -0.78
CA TYR A 65 -15.58 -3.77 -0.38
C TYR A 65 -16.39 -4.35 0.78
N GLN A 66 -16.91 -3.52 1.69
CA GLN A 66 -17.79 -3.96 2.77
C GLN A 66 -19.09 -4.57 2.27
N ALA A 67 -19.61 -4.10 1.13
CA ALA A 67 -20.80 -4.65 0.48
C ALA A 67 -20.56 -6.00 -0.22
N VAL A 68 -19.30 -6.46 -0.33
CA VAL A 68 -18.98 -7.76 -0.94
C VAL A 68 -19.27 -8.90 0.04
N PRO A 69 -19.89 -10.02 -0.40
CA PRO A 69 -20.08 -11.19 0.45
C PRO A 69 -18.76 -11.75 1.01
N GLU A 70 -18.76 -12.19 2.26
CA GLU A 70 -17.55 -12.65 2.98
C GLU A 70 -16.80 -13.76 2.23
N ALA A 71 -17.52 -14.70 1.60
CA ALA A 71 -16.94 -15.79 0.82
C ALA A 71 -16.12 -15.33 -0.41
N ASN A 72 -16.26 -14.07 -0.82
CA ASN A 72 -15.53 -13.49 -1.95
C ASN A 72 -14.47 -12.45 -1.51
N LYS A 73 -14.41 -12.13 -0.22
CA LYS A 73 -13.48 -11.14 0.32
C LYS A 73 -12.05 -11.68 0.25
N SER A 74 -11.13 -10.81 -0.17
CA SER A 74 -9.70 -11.07 -0.14
C SER A 74 -8.93 -9.76 -0.25
N ILE A 75 -7.71 -9.73 0.28
CA ILE A 75 -6.81 -8.57 0.14
C ILE A 75 -6.52 -8.22 -1.33
N ARG A 76 -6.53 -9.23 -2.21
CA ARG A 76 -6.36 -9.01 -3.66
C ARG A 76 -7.56 -8.29 -4.25
N LEU A 77 -8.78 -8.70 -3.89
CA LEU A 77 -10.01 -8.02 -4.34
C LEU A 77 -10.05 -6.58 -3.88
N PHE A 78 -9.75 -6.32 -2.61
CA PHE A 78 -9.68 -4.95 -2.08
C PHE A 78 -8.73 -4.08 -2.91
N ARG A 79 -7.51 -4.56 -3.19
CA ARG A 79 -6.53 -3.84 -4.02
C ARG A 79 -7.01 -3.60 -5.45
N LEU A 80 -7.72 -4.56 -6.05
CA LEU A 80 -8.31 -4.38 -7.39
C LEU A 80 -9.40 -3.30 -7.38
N ILE A 81 -10.28 -3.31 -6.39
CA ILE A 81 -11.33 -2.28 -6.21
C ILE A 81 -10.68 -0.90 -6.04
N THR A 82 -9.70 -0.77 -5.14
CA THR A 82 -8.95 0.48 -4.97
C THR A 82 -8.30 0.95 -6.27
N GLY A 83 -7.71 0.03 -7.05
CA GLY A 83 -7.14 0.34 -8.35
C GLY A 83 -8.17 0.88 -9.35
N GLN A 84 -9.38 0.29 -9.40
CA GLN A 84 -10.47 0.80 -10.25
C GLN A 84 -10.94 2.19 -9.80
N VAL A 85 -11.05 2.42 -8.49
CA VAL A 85 -11.44 3.74 -7.94
C VAL A 85 -10.41 4.82 -8.31
N ILE A 86 -9.12 4.56 -8.08
CA ILE A 86 -8.04 5.50 -8.45
C ILE A 86 -8.07 5.80 -9.95
N ALA A 87 -8.26 4.77 -10.78
CA ALA A 87 -8.33 4.95 -12.23
C ALA A 87 -9.55 5.79 -12.64
N GLY A 88 -10.68 5.65 -11.95
CA GLY A 88 -11.87 6.47 -12.12
C GLY A 88 -11.63 7.94 -11.78
N PHE A 89 -11.09 8.22 -10.59
CA PHE A 89 -10.75 9.59 -10.18
C PHE A 89 -9.71 10.23 -11.08
N LYS A 90 -8.72 9.46 -11.57
CA LYS A 90 -7.72 9.97 -12.51
C LYS A 90 -8.33 10.44 -13.84
N LYS A 91 -9.48 9.89 -14.24
CA LYS A 91 -10.23 10.32 -15.43
C LYS A 91 -11.07 11.59 -15.21
N GLY A 92 -11.15 12.08 -13.97
CA GLY A 92 -11.96 13.25 -13.62
C GLY A 92 -13.42 12.93 -13.31
N ASN A 93 -13.78 11.66 -13.17
CA ASN A 93 -15.14 11.24 -12.84
C ASN A 93 -15.51 11.62 -11.40
N THR A 94 -16.80 11.86 -11.16
CA THR A 94 -17.33 12.11 -9.82
C THR A 94 -17.34 10.83 -8.97
N GLU A 95 -17.46 10.96 -7.65
CA GLU A 95 -17.55 9.80 -6.75
C GLU A 95 -18.70 8.86 -7.12
N GLU A 96 -19.85 9.40 -7.47
CA GLU A 96 -21.04 8.62 -7.85
C GLU A 96 -20.81 7.82 -9.14
N GLU A 97 -20.19 8.42 -10.15
CA GLU A 97 -19.85 7.76 -11.41
C GLU A 97 -18.86 6.62 -11.17
N VAL A 98 -17.82 6.87 -10.37
CA VAL A 98 -16.82 5.85 -10.00
C VAL A 98 -17.48 4.73 -9.20
N ARG A 99 -18.31 5.06 -8.21
CA ARG A 99 -19.06 4.08 -7.41
C ARG A 99 -19.87 3.16 -8.31
N LYS A 100 -20.66 3.73 -9.22
CA LYS A 100 -21.50 2.97 -10.17
C LYS A 100 -20.68 2.07 -11.09
N ASP A 101 -19.59 2.57 -11.66
CA ASP A 101 -18.72 1.78 -12.55
C ASP A 101 -18.02 0.63 -11.81
N VAL A 102 -17.50 0.90 -10.61
CA VAL A 102 -16.77 -0.10 -9.82
C VAL A 102 -17.71 -1.20 -9.34
N VAL A 103 -18.90 -0.87 -8.81
CA VAL A 103 -19.91 -1.86 -8.38
C VAL A 103 -20.26 -2.80 -9.52
N ARG A 104 -20.46 -2.27 -10.73
CA ARG A 104 -20.73 -3.08 -11.94
C ARG A 104 -19.60 -4.07 -12.24
N LYS A 105 -18.34 -3.72 -11.93
CA LYS A 105 -17.16 -4.55 -12.23
C LYS A 105 -16.85 -5.58 -11.15
N ILE A 106 -17.28 -5.38 -9.90
CA ILE A 106 -16.96 -6.28 -8.76
C ILE A 106 -17.20 -7.77 -9.08
N PRO A 107 -18.34 -8.20 -9.66
CA PRO A 107 -18.57 -9.61 -9.97
C PRO A 107 -17.52 -10.21 -10.93
N SER A 108 -17.09 -9.43 -11.92
CA SER A 108 -16.04 -9.83 -12.87
C SER A 108 -14.69 -9.97 -12.17
N LEU A 109 -14.34 -9.02 -11.30
CA LEU A 109 -13.10 -9.05 -10.51
C LEU A 109 -13.05 -10.28 -9.59
N VAL A 110 -14.16 -10.61 -8.94
CA VAL A 110 -14.28 -11.83 -8.11
C VAL A 110 -14.06 -13.09 -8.96
N LYS A 111 -14.66 -13.14 -10.16
CA LYS A 111 -14.51 -14.27 -11.08
C LYS A 111 -13.06 -14.43 -11.56
N GLN A 112 -12.35 -13.34 -11.82
CA GLN A 112 -10.94 -13.35 -12.21
C GLN A 112 -10.05 -13.93 -11.09
N LEU A 113 -10.26 -13.49 -9.85
CA LEU A 113 -9.50 -13.96 -8.70
C LEU A 113 -9.70 -15.45 -8.41
N LYS A 114 -10.94 -15.94 -8.50
CA LYS A 114 -11.24 -17.38 -8.35
C LYS A 114 -10.61 -18.24 -9.44
N ARG A 115 -10.30 -17.64 -10.60
CA ARG A 115 -9.62 -18.30 -11.72
C ARG A 115 -8.09 -18.23 -11.64
N GLY A 116 -7.53 -17.62 -10.58
CA GLY A 116 -6.09 -17.60 -10.34
C GLY A 116 -5.32 -16.51 -11.10
N LEU A 117 -6.00 -15.44 -11.53
CA LEU A 117 -5.40 -14.27 -12.20
C LEU A 117 -5.29 -13.08 -11.23
#